data_AF-A0A8K0DF82-F1
#
_entry.id   AF-A0A8K0DF82-F1
#
_cell.length_a   1.000
_cell.length_b   1.000
_cell.length_c   1.000
_cell.angle_alpha   90.00
_cell.angle_beta   90.00
_cell.angle_gamma   90.00
#
_symmetry.space_group_name_H-M   'P 1'
#
loop_
_entity.id
_entity.type
_entity.pdbx_description
1 polymer ?
#
loop_
_entity_poly.entity_id
_entity_poly.type
_entity_poly.pdbx_seq_one_letter_code
_entity_poly.pdbx_strand_id
1 'polypeptide(L)' 'MGIQKVLECGNFKGCPTEKGMNYSMCNWTPDESKFTPLIPHGQYMVEMTALYNNEEIMVVNCYADVVPLTPL' A
#
# COMPACT_ATOMS: atom_id res chain seq x y z
N MET A 1 -2.93 7.78 -8.65
CA MET A 1 -2.56 7.61 -7.23
C MET A 1 -1.36 6.69 -7.21
N GLY A 2 -0.18 7.21 -6.91
CA GLY A 2 1.10 6.54 -7.19
C GLY A 2 1.68 5.87 -5.95
N ILE A 3 2.19 4.65 -6.12
CA ILE A 3 3.04 3.97 -5.15
C ILE A 3 4.35 4.75 -5.08
N GLN A 4 4.50 5.65 -4.10
CA GLN A 4 5.57 6.66 -4.14
C GLN A 4 6.81 6.34 -3.28
N LYS A 5 6.79 5.25 -2.49
CA LYS A 5 8.00 4.73 -1.81
C LYS A 5 7.99 3.20 -1.81
N VAL A 6 8.52 2.61 -2.88
CA VAL A 6 9.09 1.25 -2.77
C VAL A 6 10.54 1.46 -2.34
N LEU A 7 10.81 1.40 -1.04
CA LEU A 7 12.16 1.61 -0.51
C LEU A 7 13.03 0.40 -0.88
N GLU A 8 13.79 0.53 -1.97
CA GLU A 8 15.01 -0.17 -2.42
C GLU A 8 15.18 -1.69 -2.19
N CYS A 9 14.17 -2.44 -1.76
CA CYS A 9 14.19 -3.90 -1.81
C CYS A 9 12.96 -4.49 -2.51
N GLY A 10 13.17 -5.66 -3.10
CA GLY A 10 12.23 -6.30 -4.01
C GLY A 10 12.62 -6.16 -5.48
N ASN A 11 11.83 -6.77 -6.35
CA ASN A 11 12.06 -6.81 -7.80
C ASN A 11 10.94 -6.11 -8.59
N PHE A 12 9.93 -5.54 -7.93
CA PHE A 12 8.93 -4.70 -8.58
C PHE A 12 9.51 -3.30 -8.88
N LYS A 13 9.55 -2.94 -10.17
CA LYS A 13 10.09 -1.65 -10.65
C LYS A 13 9.05 -0.75 -11.33
N GLY A 14 7.76 -1.12 -11.24
CA GLY A 14 6.67 -0.50 -11.99
C GLY A 14 6.27 -1.29 -13.23
N CYS A 15 5.45 -0.67 -14.08
CA CYS A 15 4.91 -1.30 -15.29
C CYS A 15 5.80 -1.05 -16.52
N PRO A 16 5.77 -1.95 -17.52
CA PRO A 16 5.02 -3.21 -17.55
C PRO A 16 5.67 -4.29 -16.66
N THR A 17 4.85 -5.17 -16.11
CA THR A 17 5.32 -6.39 -15.42
C THR A 17 5.38 -7.56 -16.40
N GLU A 18 6.39 -8.40 -16.25
CA GLU A 18 6.59 -9.66 -16.97
C GLU A 18 5.67 -10.75 -16.41
N LYS A 19 4.97 -11.44 -17.32
CA LYS A 19 4.08 -12.54 -16.95
C LYS A 19 4.87 -13.74 -16.44
N GLY A 20 4.42 -14.34 -15.35
CA GLY A 20 5.03 -15.55 -14.76
C GLY A 20 6.21 -15.27 -13.83
N MET A 21 6.55 -14.01 -13.61
CA MET A 21 7.54 -13.60 -12.63
C MET A 21 6.88 -13.42 -11.25
N ASN A 22 7.55 -13.90 -10.20
CA ASN A 22 7.16 -13.61 -8.83
C ASN A 22 7.66 -12.23 -8.44
N TYR A 23 6.75 -11.34 -8.06
CA TYR A 23 7.08 -10.00 -7.62
C TYR A 23 7.17 -9.90 -6.10
N SER A 24 8.10 -9.08 -5.64
CA SER A 24 8.31 -8.73 -4.25
C SER A 24 8.43 -7.22 -4.17
N MET A 25 7.67 -6.64 -3.25
CA MET A 25 7.71 -5.22 -2.89
C MET A 25 8.06 -5.14 -1.42
N CYS A 26 9.10 -4.37 -1.10
CA CYS A 26 9.41 -4.06 0.29
C CYS A 26 8.90 -2.68 0.68
N ASN A 27 8.65 -2.53 1.99
CA ASN A 27 8.54 -1.24 2.66
C ASN A 27 7.53 -0.30 1.99
N TRP A 28 6.45 -0.88 1.48
CA TRP A 28 5.33 -0.12 0.97
C TRP A 28 4.64 0.55 2.14
N THR A 29 4.56 1.87 2.09
CA THR A 29 3.77 2.67 3.03
C THR A 29 2.90 3.64 2.23
N PRO A 30 1.65 3.89 2.65
CA PRO A 30 0.86 4.98 2.11
C PRO A 30 1.58 6.33 2.32
N ASP A 31 1.31 7.28 1.44
CA ASP A 31 1.80 8.64 1.61
C ASP A 31 1.01 9.34 2.73
N GLU A 32 1.58 9.38 3.92
CA GLU A 32 0.99 10.01 5.11
C GLU A 32 0.67 11.49 4.90
N SER A 33 1.33 12.19 3.98
CA SER A 33 0.99 13.60 3.67
C SER A 33 -0.38 13.75 3.01
N LYS A 34 -0.96 12.65 2.50
CA LYS A 34 -2.31 12.61 1.93
C LYS A 34 -3.37 12.27 2.96
N PHE A 35 -2.97 11.91 4.18
CA PHE A 35 -3.92 11.61 5.22
C PHE A 35 -4.60 12.89 5.68
N THR A 36 -5.91 12.84 5.83
CA THR A 36 -6.65 13.96 6.40
C THR A 36 -6.17 14.17 7.83
N PRO A 37 -5.94 15.40 8.31
CA PRO A 37 -5.42 15.66 9.65
C PRO A 37 -6.37 15.23 10.79
N LEU A 38 -7.55 14.71 10.46
CA LEU A 38 -8.62 14.32 11.39
C LEU A 38 -8.99 12.83 11.26
N ILE A 39 -8.08 11.95 10.83
CA ILE A 39 -8.37 10.50 10.89
C ILE A 39 -8.61 10.13 12.36
N PRO A 40 -9.83 9.67 12.74
CA PRO A 40 -10.10 9.27 14.11
C PRO A 40 -9.17 8.14 14.56
N HIS A 41 -8.88 8.10 15.86
CA HIS A 41 -8.16 6.96 16.41
C HIS A 41 -9.08 5.73 16.45
N GLY A 42 -8.53 4.55 16.13
CA GLY A 42 -9.29 3.31 16.15
C GLY A 42 -8.74 2.25 15.21
N GLN A 43 -9.51 1.17 15.07
CA GLN A 43 -9.21 0.07 14.17
C GLN A 43 -9.78 0.32 12.79
N TYR A 44 -8.92 0.19 11.79
CA TYR A 44 -9.25 0.33 10.39
C TYR A 44 -8.98 -0.96 9.65
N MET A 45 -9.92 -1.33 8.79
CA MET A 45 -9.70 -2.32 7.75
C MET A 45 -9.57 -1.57 6.43
N VAL A 46 -8.45 -1.81 5.74
CA VAL A 46 -8.17 -1.29 4.40
C VAL A 46 -8.20 -2.46 3.43
N GLU A 47 -9.15 -2.42 2.51
CA GLU A 47 -9.21 -3.34 1.37
C GLU A 47 -8.61 -2.63 0.15
N MET A 48 -7.65 -3.30 -0.50
CA MET A 48 -7.02 -2.81 -1.72
C MET A 48 -7.20 -3.83 -2.83
N THR A 49 -7.82 -3.39 -3.93
CA THR A 49 -7.99 -4.19 -5.13
C THR A 49 -7.11 -3.62 -6.24
N ALA A 50 -6.22 -4.44 -6.79
CA ALA A 50 -5.44 -4.09 -7.96
C ALA A 50 -6.10 -4.66 -9.22
N LEU A 51 -6.27 -3.80 -10.23
CA LEU A 51 -6.88 -4.15 -11.50
C LEU A 51 -5.87 -4.04 -12.65
N TYR A 52 -5.94 -4.95 -13.60
CA TYR A 52 -5.26 -4.88 -14.89
C TYR A 52 -6.29 -5.06 -16.00
N ASN A 53 -6.44 -4.08 -16.91
CA ASN A 53 -7.49 -4.08 -17.94
C ASN A 53 -8.92 -4.34 -17.39
N ASN A 54 -9.26 -3.73 -16.25
CA ASN A 54 -10.50 -3.94 -15.49
C ASN A 54 -10.70 -5.36 -14.92
N GLU A 55 -9.70 -6.24 -15.02
CA GLU A 55 -9.72 -7.54 -14.35
C GLU A 55 -8.98 -7.45 -13.02
N GLU A 56 -9.56 -8.07 -11.99
CA GLU A 56 -8.94 -8.17 -10.68
C GLU A 56 -7.75 -9.14 -10.71
N ILE A 57 -6.59 -8.66 -10.27
CA ILE A 57 -5.36 -9.45 -10.23
C ILE A 57 -4.83 -9.67 -8.82
N MET A 58 -5.28 -8.87 -7.85
CA MET A 58 -4.85 -8.96 -6.46
C MET A 58 -5.86 -8.26 -5.55
N VAL A 59 -6.17 -8.90 -4.41
CA VAL A 59 -6.90 -8.32 -3.29
C VAL A 59 -6.02 -8.40 -2.05
N VAL A 60 -5.87 -7.30 -1.34
CA VAL A 60 -5.10 -7.21 -0.09
C VAL A 60 -5.99 -6.62 0.99
N ASN A 61 -6.11 -7.34 2.11
CA ASN A 61 -6.79 -6.89 3.30
C ASN A 61 -5.76 -6.56 4.38
N CYS A 62 -5.72 -5.29 4.78
CA CYS A 62 -4.85 -4.79 5.84
C CYS A 62 -5.67 -4.33 7.02
N TYR A 63 -5.26 -4.71 8.22
CA TYR A 63 -5.83 -4.21 9.48
C TYR A 63 -4.79 -3.31 10.14
N ALA A 64 -5.19 -2.11 10.53
CA ALA A 64 -4.31 -1.11 11.12
C ALA A 64 -4.97 -0.42 12.31
N ASP A 65 -4.19 -0.19 13.36
CA ASP A 65 -4.56 0.67 14.49
C ASP A 65 -4.04 2.08 14.24
N VAL A 66 -4.92 3.07 14.18
CA VAL A 66 -4.55 4.48 14.18
C VAL A 66 -4.49 4.94 15.63
N VAL A 67 -3.27 5.16 16.11
CA VAL A 67 -2.98 5.58 17.49
C VAL A 67 -2.49 7.03 17.52
N PRO A 68 -2.68 7.76 18.63
CA PRO A 68 -2.04 9.07 18.80
C PRO A 68 -0.53 8.92 18.69
N LEU A 69 0.13 9.89 18.07
CA LEU A 69 1.59 10.02 18.12
C LEU A 69 1.99 10.26 19.59
N THR A 70 2.35 9.21 20.32
CA THR A 70 2.99 9.37 21.63
C THR A 70 4.37 9.97 21.42
N PRO A 71 4.70 11.10 22.05
CA PRO A 71 6.07 11.59 22.05
C PRO A 71 6.93 10.58 22.83
N LEU A 72 7.98 10.07 22.16
CA LEU A 72 9.09 9.34 22.79
C LEU A 72 9.92 10.29 23.64
#